data_AF-K1YVF9-F1
#
_entry.id   AF-K1YVF9-F1
#
_cell.length_a   1.000
_cell.length_b   1.000
_cell.length_c   1.000
_cell.angle_alpha   90.00
_cell.angle_beta   90.00
_cell.angle_gamma   90.00
#
_symmetry.space_group_name_H-M   'P 1'
#
loop_
_entity.id
_entity.type
_entity.pdbx_description
1 polymer ?
#
loop_
_entity_poly.entity_id
_entity_poly.type
_entity_poly.pdbx_seq_one_letter_code
_entity_poly.pdbx_strand_id
1 'polypeptide(L)'
;MSSQVLTYKGFLGSVEVEFGEQNIMHGKLLFVNDLVTYEAENPTDLQKAFQDAVEDYIETCKLVGKEPEKPFKGSLNIRLGPELHKDAATYAAINRISINDLVKNAIEEKLSTSKVLLHKHEHVVK
;
A
#
# COMPACT_ATOMS: atom_id res chain seq x y z
N MET A 1 5.01 10.23 12.08
CA MET A 1 5.66 9.72 10.86
C MET A 1 4.69 9.94 9.71
N SER A 2 4.77 11.09 9.04
CA SER A 2 3.98 11.32 7.82
C SER A 2 4.77 10.74 6.65
N SER A 3 4.53 9.47 6.32
CA SER A 3 5.09 8.86 5.13
C SER A 3 4.47 9.52 3.90
N GLN A 4 5.23 10.38 3.22
CA GLN A 4 4.83 10.87 1.91
C GLN A 4 5.14 9.78 0.88
N VAL A 5 4.18 9.57 -0.03
CA VAL A 5 4.29 8.59 -1.11
C VAL A 5 4.19 9.30 -2.44
N LEU A 6 5.06 8.92 -3.37
CA LEU A 6 5.00 9.37 -4.77
C LEU A 6 4.08 8.44 -5.56
N THR A 7 3.36 8.97 -6.55
CA THR A 7 2.46 8.18 -7.40
C THR A 7 2.70 8.49 -8.87
N TYR A 8 2.86 7.45 -9.69
CA TYR A 8 3.03 7.59 -11.15
C TYR A 8 2.66 6.29 -11.87
N LYS A 9 1.81 6.36 -12.91
CA LYS A 9 1.30 5.19 -13.67
C LYS A 9 0.76 4.03 -12.81
N GLY A 10 0.23 4.34 -11.62
CA GLY A 10 -0.27 3.35 -10.66
C GLY A 10 0.80 2.72 -9.78
N PHE A 11 2.08 3.08 -9.95
CA PHE A 11 3.16 2.75 -9.04
C PHE A 11 3.20 3.71 -7.86
N LEU A 12 3.65 3.20 -6.72
CA LEU A 12 3.90 4.00 -5.52
C LEU A 12 5.39 3.99 -5.21
N GLY A 13 5.88 5.11 -4.70
CA GLY A 13 7.28 5.27 -4.27
C GLY A 13 7.35 5.77 -2.83
N SER A 14 8.33 5.28 -2.04
CA SER A 14 8.64 5.87 -0.73
C SER A 14 9.43 7.17 -0.88
N VAL A 15 9.36 8.00 0.16
CA VAL A 15 10.26 9.15 0.32
C VAL A 15 10.86 9.06 1.71
N GLU A 16 12.18 8.93 1.75
CA GLU A 16 12.99 8.86 2.95
C GLU A 16 14.06 9.95 2.83
N VAL A 17 14.19 10.78 3.87
CA VAL A 17 15.15 11.89 3.89
C VAL A 17 16.29 11.49 4.84
N GLU A 18 17.52 11.45 4.34
CA GLU A 18 18.70 11.27 5.16
C GLU A 18 19.33 12.63 5.46
N PHE A 19 19.33 13.01 6.73
CA PHE A 19 19.94 14.26 7.18
C PHE A 19 21.43 14.03 7.47
N GLY A 20 22.28 14.63 6.66
CA GLY A 20 23.74 14.49 6.71
C GLY A 20 24.44 15.64 5.99
N GLU A 21 25.70 15.48 5.60
CA GLU A 21 26.48 16.55 4.94
C GLU A 21 25.91 16.96 3.57
N GLN A 22 25.19 16.08 2.88
CA GLN A 22 24.69 16.29 1.52
C GLN A 22 23.15 16.34 1.40
N ASN A 23 22.40 16.13 2.49
CA ASN A 23 20.92 16.11 2.52
C ASN A 23 20.29 15.37 1.32
N ILE A 24 20.54 14.07 1.20
CA ILE A 24 20.03 13.26 0.09
C ILE A 24 18.68 12.65 0.46
N MET A 25 17.76 12.68 -0.50
CA MET A 25 16.50 11.97 -0.42
C MET A 25 16.59 10.67 -1.21
N HIS A 26 16.09 9.60 -0.62
CA HIS A 26 16.03 8.28 -1.22
C HIS A 26 14.58 7.82 -1.29
N GLY A 27 14.31 6.95 -2.25
CA GLY A 27 13.04 6.28 -2.35
C GLY A 27 13.17 4.95 -3.08
N LYS A 28 12.14 4.13 -2.93
CA LYS A 28 12.01 2.87 -3.66
C LYS A 28 10.58 2.66 -4.12
N LEU A 29 10.41 1.92 -5.21
CA LEU A 29 9.08 1.46 -5.60
C LEU A 29 8.53 0.56 -4.49
N LEU A 30 7.29 0.83 -4.12
CA LEU A 30 6.54 0.08 -3.14
C LEU A 30 5.65 -0.94 -3.85
N PHE A 31 5.47 -2.09 -3.21
CA PHE A 31 4.55 -3.15 -3.66
C PHE A 31 4.93 -3.80 -5.01
N VAL A 32 6.23 -3.84 -5.32
CA VAL A 32 6.86 -4.61 -6.39
C VAL A 32 7.86 -5.60 -5.77
N ASN A 33 8.08 -6.78 -6.35
CA ASN A 33 9.10 -7.70 -5.83
C ASN A 33 10.53 -7.29 -6.21
N ASP A 34 10.70 -6.59 -7.33
CA ASP A 34 12.00 -6.08 -7.78
C ASP A 34 12.45 -4.88 -6.94
N LEU A 35 13.73 -4.83 -6.60
CA LEU A 35 14.30 -3.68 -5.92
C LEU A 35 14.57 -2.57 -6.93
N VAL A 36 13.69 -1.56 -6.96
CA VAL A 36 13.86 -0.36 -7.77
C VAL A 36 13.98 0.84 -6.84
N THR A 37 15.16 1.47 -6.84
CA THR A 37 15.49 2.60 -5.97
C THR A 37 15.83 3.84 -6.79
N TYR A 38 15.61 5.01 -6.21
CA TYR A 38 15.94 6.30 -6.80
C TYR A 38 16.36 7.27 -5.69
N GLU A 39 17.13 8.28 -6.05
CA GLU A 39 17.64 9.27 -5.12
C GLU A 39 17.77 10.65 -5.78
N ALA A 40 17.72 11.70 -4.98
CA ALA A 40 17.93 13.07 -5.43
C ALA A 40 18.24 14.02 -4.26
N GLU A 41 18.83 15.16 -4.57
CA GLU A 41 19.16 16.21 -3.58
C GLU A 41 17.99 17.16 -3.30
N ASN A 42 16.96 17.18 -4.15
CA ASN A 42 15.79 18.04 -3.98
C ASN A 42 14.48 17.32 -4.37
N PRO A 43 13.31 17.79 -3.89
CA PRO A 43 12.05 17.07 -4.07
C PRO A 43 11.60 16.98 -5.53
N THR A 44 11.92 17.99 -6.34
CA THR A 44 11.56 18.02 -7.76
C THR A 44 12.34 16.97 -8.54
N ASP A 45 13.64 16.88 -8.29
CA ASP A 45 14.49 15.87 -8.90
C ASP A 45 14.15 14.47 -8.38
N LEU A 46 13.73 14.33 -7.12
CA LEU A 46 13.26 13.04 -6.59
C LEU A 46 12.02 12.55 -7.33
N GLN A 47 11.06 13.45 -7.60
CA GLN A 47 9.86 13.11 -8.35
C GLN A 47 10.19 12.69 -9.78
N LYS A 48 11.17 13.35 -10.41
CA LYS A 48 11.63 13.00 -11.75
C LYS A 48 12.36 11.65 -11.75
N ALA A 49 13.30 11.45 -10.83
CA ALA A 49 14.02 10.20 -10.66
C ALA A 49 13.08 9.02 -10.40
N PHE A 50 12.00 9.24 -9.65
CA PHE A 50 10.94 8.25 -9.48
C PHE A 50 10.21 7.92 -10.79
N GLN A 51 9.84 8.91 -11.60
CA GLN A 51 9.18 8.67 -12.88
C GLN A 51 10.10 7.90 -13.85
N ASP A 52 11.36 8.32 -13.93
CA ASP A 52 12.36 7.66 -14.76
C ASP A 52 12.58 6.21 -14.31
N ALA A 53 12.67 5.95 -13.00
CA ALA A 53 12.79 4.61 -12.43
C ALA A 53 11.56 3.73 -12.73
N VAL A 54 10.35 4.30 -12.75
CA VAL A 54 9.13 3.57 -13.13
C VAL A 54 9.13 3.23 -14.61
N GLU A 55 9.53 4.17 -15.49
CA GLU A 55 9.62 3.90 -16.92
C GLU A 55 10.66 2.81 -17.22
N ASP A 56 11.84 2.91 -16.60
CA ASP A 56 12.91 1.92 -16.73
C ASP A 56 12.48 0.53 -16.22
N TYR A 57 11.76 0.48 -15.10
CA TYR A 57 11.18 -0.77 -14.59
C TYR A 57 10.21 -1.40 -15.59
N ILE A 58 9.29 -0.62 -16.16
CA ILE A 58 8.31 -1.11 -17.13
C ILE A 58 9.01 -1.61 -18.41
N GLU A 59 10.01 -0.87 -18.89
CA GLU A 59 10.80 -1.26 -20.06
C GLU A 59 11.58 -2.54 -19.79
N THR A 60 12.27 -2.63 -18.64
CA THR A 60 13.00 -3.82 -18.22
C THR A 60 12.09 -5.02 -18.14
N CYS A 61 10.92 -4.91 -17.51
CA CYS A 61 9.92 -5.98 -17.46
C CYS A 61 9.55 -6.47 -18.87
N LYS A 62 9.30 -5.53 -19.80
CA LYS A 62 8.98 -5.85 -21.19
C LYS A 62 10.12 -6.59 -21.90
N LEU A 63 11.37 -6.17 -21.68
CA LEU A 63 12.55 -6.79 -22.28
C LEU A 63 12.76 -8.23 -21.79
N VAL A 64 12.48 -8.51 -20.52
CA VAL A 64 12.61 -9.86 -19.95
C VAL A 64 11.35 -10.72 -20.11
N GLY A 65 10.33 -10.23 -20.82
CA GLY A 65 9.06 -10.95 -21.04
C GLY A 65 8.23 -11.14 -19.77
N LYS A 66 8.41 -10.28 -18.76
CA LYS A 66 7.61 -10.26 -17.53
C LYS A 66 6.57 -9.15 -17.57
N GLU A 67 5.41 -9.40 -16.98
CA GLU A 67 4.44 -8.32 -16.75
C GLU A 67 4.87 -7.49 -15.54
N PRO A 68 4.93 -6.15 -15.65
CA PRO A 68 5.29 -5.31 -14.52
C PRO A 68 4.27 -5.47 -13.39
N GLU A 69 4.78 -5.59 -12.16
CA GLU A 69 3.94 -5.80 -10.99
C GLU A 69 3.25 -4.51 -10.59
N LYS A 70 2.06 -4.27 -11.13
CA LYS A 70 1.24 -3.14 -10.67
C LYS A 70 0.89 -3.31 -9.18
N PRO A 71 1.10 -2.29 -8.34
CA PRO A 71 0.55 -2.26 -7.00
C PRO A 71 -0.97 -2.42 -7.01
N PHE A 72 -1.53 -3.02 -5.95
CA PHE A 72 -2.98 -3.09 -5.69
C PHE A 72 -3.84 -3.79 -6.75
N LYS A 73 -3.40 -4.94 -7.28
CA LYS A 73 -4.22 -5.80 -8.17
C LYS A 73 -5.44 -6.43 -7.48
N GLY A 74 -5.73 -6.08 -6.22
CA GLY A 74 -6.84 -6.60 -5.43
C GLY A 74 -6.67 -8.04 -4.92
N SER A 75 -5.59 -8.72 -5.30
CA SER A 75 -5.28 -10.08 -4.84
C SER A 75 -4.24 -10.05 -3.71
N LEU A 76 -4.50 -10.80 -2.65
CA LEU A 76 -3.61 -10.94 -1.49
C LEU A 76 -3.29 -12.41 -1.27
N ASN A 77 -2.00 -12.75 -1.14
CA ASN A 77 -1.57 -14.09 -0.73
C ASN A 77 -1.26 -14.07 0.77
N ILE A 78 -2.16 -14.63 1.58
CA ILE A 78 -2.13 -14.54 3.05
C ILE A 78 -1.92 -15.94 3.63
N ARG A 79 -0.93 -16.09 4.52
CA ARG A 79 -0.71 -17.31 5.30
C ARG A 79 -1.35 -17.16 6.68
N LEU A 80 -2.50 -17.78 6.89
CA LEU A 80 -3.26 -17.69 8.15
C LEU A 80 -2.77 -18.66 9.25
N GLY A 81 -2.08 -19.73 8.87
CA GLY A 81 -1.82 -20.86 9.78
C GLY A 81 -3.07 -21.75 9.98
N PRO A 82 -2.89 -22.99 10.44
CA PRO A 82 -3.94 -24.01 10.42
C PRO A 82 -5.13 -23.68 11.34
N GLU A 83 -4.88 -23.15 12.54
CA GLU A 83 -5.93 -22.85 13.52
C GLU A 83 -6.82 -21.70 13.06
N LEU A 84 -6.23 -20.56 12.69
CA LEU A 84 -6.98 -19.40 12.20
C LEU A 84 -7.68 -19.70 10.87
N HIS A 85 -7.08 -20.50 9.99
CA HIS A 85 -7.75 -20.96 8.76
C HIS A 85 -9.00 -21.77 9.10
N LYS A 86 -8.93 -22.69 10.07
CA LYS A 86 -10.08 -23.50 10.50
C LYS A 86 -11.22 -22.61 11.01
N ASP A 87 -10.90 -21.64 11.87
CA ASP A 87 -11.90 -20.73 12.44
C ASP A 87 -12.52 -19.84 11.35
N ALA A 88 -11.69 -19.28 10.47
CA ALA A 88 -12.14 -18.46 9.34
C ALA A 88 -13.04 -19.25 8.37
N ALA A 89 -12.64 -20.48 8.02
CA ALA A 89 -13.42 -21.36 7.14
C ALA A 89 -14.77 -21.74 7.76
N THR A 90 -14.78 -22.04 9.07
CA THR A 90 -15.99 -22.38 9.82
C THR A 90 -16.95 -21.19 9.86
N TYR A 91 -16.45 -20.00 10.19
CA TYR A 91 -17.25 -18.78 10.21
C TYR A 91 -17.83 -18.47 8.82
N ALA A 92 -16.99 -18.52 7.78
CA ALA A 92 -17.39 -18.25 6.41
C ALA A 92 -18.51 -19.21 5.94
N ALA A 93 -18.38 -20.50 6.27
CA ALA A 93 -19.40 -21.50 5.96
C ALA A 93 -20.74 -21.25 6.67
N ILE A 94 -20.72 -20.93 7.97
CA ILE A 94 -21.92 -20.62 8.76
C ILE A 94 -22.66 -19.40 8.18
N ASN A 95 -21.90 -18.38 7.77
CA ASN A 95 -22.45 -17.12 7.25
C ASN A 95 -22.68 -17.14 5.73
N ARG A 96 -22.41 -18.26 5.04
CA ARG A 96 -22.53 -18.42 3.57
C ARG A 96 -21.74 -17.38 2.77
N ILE A 97 -20.56 -17.02 3.25
CA ILE A 97 -19.62 -16.13 2.56
C ILE A 97 -18.33 -16.88 2.23
N SER A 98 -17.50 -16.32 1.33
CA SER A 98 -16.16 -16.87 1.11
C SER A 98 -15.18 -16.40 2.19
N ILE A 99 -14.04 -17.09 2.34
CA ILE A 99 -12.95 -16.60 3.20
C ILE A 99 -12.45 -15.25 2.68
N ASN A 100 -12.45 -15.03 1.37
CA ASN A 100 -12.04 -13.75 0.78
C ASN A 100 -13.01 -12.62 1.17
N ASP A 101 -14.33 -12.88 1.19
CA ASP A 101 -15.33 -11.93 1.67
C ASP A 101 -15.15 -11.62 3.16
N LEU A 102 -14.89 -12.65 3.98
CA LEU A 102 -14.59 -12.46 5.40
C LEU A 102 -13.37 -11.56 5.59
N VAL A 103 -12.27 -11.82 4.87
CA VAL A 103 -11.05 -11.00 4.92
C VAL A 103 -11.35 -9.57 4.45
N LYS A 104 -12.09 -9.40 3.36
CA LYS A 104 -12.50 -8.09 2.86
C LYS A 104 -13.30 -7.30 3.90
N ASN A 105 -14.32 -7.91 4.48
CA ASN A 105 -15.15 -7.30 5.51
C ASN A 105 -14.33 -6.88 6.74
N ALA A 106 -13.41 -7.74 7.19
CA ALA A 106 -12.52 -7.43 8.32
C ALA A 106 -11.62 -6.23 8.03
N ILE A 107 -11.10 -6.12 6.80
CA ILE A 107 -10.31 -4.96 6.35
C ILE A 107 -11.19 -3.70 6.33
N GLU A 108 -12.41 -3.79 5.77
CA GLU A 108 -13.36 -2.67 5.72
C GLU A 108 -13.75 -2.18 7.13
N GLU A 109 -14.04 -3.08 8.07
CA GLU A 109 -14.30 -2.75 9.47
C GLU A 109 -13.12 -2.02 10.12
N LYS A 110 -11.91 -2.58 9.94
CA LYS A 110 -10.69 -2.02 10.54
C LYS A 110 -10.39 -0.61 10.04
N LEU A 111 -10.59 -0.36 8.74
CA LEU A 111 -10.40 0.95 8.13
C LEU A 111 -11.52 1.93 8.50
N SER A 112 -12.76 1.45 8.61
CA SER A 112 -13.93 2.27 8.96
C SER A 112 -13.88 2.79 10.40
N THR A 113 -13.28 2.03 11.31
CA THR A 113 -13.11 2.41 12.73
C THR A 113 -12.20 3.65 12.91
N SER A 114 -11.48 4.07 11.87
CA SER A 114 -10.69 5.32 11.90
C SER A 114 -11.51 6.59 11.64
N LYS A 115 -12.82 6.47 11.34
CA LYS A 115 -13.73 7.64 11.27
C LYS A 115 -14.29 7.93 12.66
N VAL A 116 -13.88 9.04 13.25
CA VAL A 116 -14.42 9.58 14.52
C VAL A 116 -15.96 9.58 14.47
N LEU A 117 -16.60 8.86 15.40
CA LEU A 117 -18.04 8.96 15.64
C LEU A 117 -18.33 10.35 16.24
N LEU A 118 -18.82 11.27 15.41
CA LEU A 118 -19.37 12.55 15.86
C LEU A 118 -20.66 12.28 16.65
N HIS A 119 -20.55 12.13 17.97
CA HIS A 119 -21.72 12.22 18.85
C HIS A 119 -22.13 13.69 18.96
N LYS A 120 -23.21 14.07 18.30
CA LYS A 120 -23.90 15.35 18.59
C LYS A 120 -24.74 15.15 19.84
N HIS A 121 -24.41 15.84 20.92
CA HIS A 121 -25.26 15.93 22.10
C HIS A 121 -25.97 17.29 22.10
N GLU A 122 -27.30 17.28 21.96
CA GLU A 122 -28.12 18.47 22.10
C GLU A 122 -28.45 18.68 23.59
N HIS A 123 -27.83 19.69 24.20
CA HIS A 123 -28.23 20.15 25.53
C HIS A 123 -29.45 21.06 25.39
N VAL A 124 -30.62 20.54 25.76
CA VAL A 124 -31.80 21.39 26.01
C VAL A 124 -31.59 22.06 27.36
N VAL A 125 -31.15 23.32 27.35
CA VAL A 125 -31.15 24.17 28.55
C VAL A 125 -32.58 24.62 28.79
N LYS A 126 -33.12 24.28 29.96
CA LYS A 126 -34.47 24.66 30.42
C LYS A 126 -34.60 26.15 30.65
#